data_AF-A0A838N1R5-F1
#
_entry.id   AF-A0A838N1R5-F1
#
_cell.length_a   1.000
_cell.length_b   1.000
_cell.length_c   1.000
_cell.angle_alpha   90.00
_cell.angle_beta   90.00
_cell.angle_gamma   90.00
#
_symmetry.space_group_name_H-M   'P 1'
#
loop_
_entity.id
_entity.type
_entity.pdbx_description
1 polymer ?
#
loop_
_entity_poly.entity_id
_entity_poly.type
_entity_poly.pdbx_seq_one_letter_code
_entity_poly.pdbx_strand_id
1 'polypeptide(L)'
;MSGSEAVGFKVAEDLRSIAAPAPASVAAEIDPLPSNRVTRFLDHARWYLISMVAVFFVLCFNGQWKIGRDSALYRGLAHNVAIGKGYVWGDLAGGLIYPGYPLLLAGIEKFFGRGDLAPLVVMNLMAPVILLLSYKLIRLHYPRWLAVCVTVLVGANGRFVALHNDLMTDIPFMVGLLMALYGWERLRIGVGAAGTPVDDPPSAAKPL
;
A
#
# COMPACT_ATOMS: atom_id res chain seq x y z
N MET A 1 45.97 1.92 9.45
CA MET A 1 44.66 1.26 9.28
C MET A 1 43.82 1.38 10.55
N SER A 2 43.41 2.59 10.95
CA SER A 2 42.70 2.84 12.23
C SER A 2 41.73 4.03 12.10
N GLY A 3 40.80 3.95 11.16
CA GLY A 3 39.84 5.03 10.89
C GLY A 3 38.43 4.58 10.48
N SER A 4 38.19 3.27 10.36
CA SER A 4 36.90 2.75 9.89
C SER A 4 35.89 2.49 11.01
N GLU A 5 36.34 2.31 12.26
CA GLU A 5 35.44 1.97 13.38
C GLU A 5 34.69 3.19 13.94
N ALA A 6 35.30 4.37 13.92
CA ALA A 6 34.69 5.59 14.45
C ALA A 6 33.48 6.09 13.62
N VAL A 7 33.42 5.77 12.34
CA VAL A 7 32.32 6.19 11.44
C VAL A 7 31.07 5.33 11.68
N GLY A 8 31.22 4.05 12.01
CA GLY A 8 30.09 3.14 12.25
C GLY A 8 29.29 3.49 13.50
N PHE A 9 29.95 3.93 14.57
CA PHE A 9 29.28 4.25 15.83
C PHE A 9 28.41 5.51 15.73
N LYS A 10 28.90 6.54 15.02
CA LYS A 10 28.18 7.81 14.86
C LYS A 10 26.91 7.66 14.02
N VAL A 11 26.93 6.82 12.98
CA VAL A 11 25.74 6.52 12.17
C VAL A 11 24.69 5.77 12.99
N ALA A 12 25.09 4.87 13.90
CA ALA A 12 24.15 4.17 14.76
C ALA A 12 23.49 5.10 15.80
N GLU A 13 24.21 6.10 16.32
CA GLU A 13 23.66 7.13 17.20
C GLU A 13 22.72 8.09 16.46
N ASP A 14 23.10 8.54 15.25
CA ASP A 14 22.26 9.43 14.44
C ASP A 14 20.96 8.72 14.03
N LEU A 15 21.01 7.43 13.67
CA LEU A 15 19.82 6.62 13.38
C LEU A 15 18.92 6.41 14.61
N ARG A 16 19.48 6.36 15.83
CA ARG A 16 18.69 6.33 17.07
C ARG A 16 18.00 7.67 17.34
N SER A 17 18.63 8.79 17.00
CA SER A 17 18.02 10.12 17.16
C SER A 17 16.86 10.34 16.18
N ILE A 18 16.97 9.82 14.95
CA ILE A 18 15.89 9.84 13.94
C ILE A 18 14.76 8.86 14.31
N ALA A 19 15.12 7.73 14.92
CA ALA A 19 14.15 6.74 15.39
C ALA A 19 13.49 7.11 16.72
N ALA A 20 13.84 8.25 17.33
CA ALA A 20 13.12 8.76 18.49
C ALA A 20 11.64 8.85 18.10
N PRO A 21 10.74 8.10 18.77
CA PRO A 21 9.34 8.09 18.41
C PRO A 21 8.84 9.53 18.47
N ALA A 22 8.30 10.03 17.36
CA ALA A 22 7.59 11.30 17.34
C ALA A 22 6.72 11.35 18.60
N PRO A 23 6.88 12.39 19.44
CA PRO A 23 6.36 12.37 20.78
C PRO A 23 4.86 12.07 20.72
N ALA A 24 4.42 11.08 21.50
CA ALA A 24 3.03 10.62 21.53
C ALA A 24 2.03 11.78 21.76
N SER A 25 2.51 12.93 22.24
CA SER A 25 1.76 14.17 22.37
C SER A 25 1.21 14.73 21.05
N VAL A 26 1.85 14.53 19.90
CA VAL A 26 1.33 15.09 18.62
C VAL A 26 0.07 14.36 18.15
N ALA A 27 -0.08 13.07 18.49
CA ALA A 27 -1.30 12.31 18.19
C ALA A 27 -2.41 12.56 19.24
N ALA A 28 -2.04 12.97 20.45
CA ALA A 28 -2.97 13.15 21.57
C ALA A 28 -3.74 14.48 21.51
N GLU A 29 -3.26 15.48 20.76
CA GLU A 29 -3.85 16.82 20.68
C GLU A 29 -4.50 17.09 19.30
N ILE A 30 -5.01 16.04 18.64
CA ILE A 30 -6.08 16.27 17.65
C ILE A 30 -7.36 16.27 18.46
N ASP A 31 -7.74 17.44 18.97
CA ASP A 31 -9.05 17.65 19.57
C ASP A 31 -10.11 16.99 18.67
N PRO A 32 -11.01 16.15 19.23
CA PRO A 32 -12.01 15.48 18.43
C PRO A 32 -12.84 16.56 17.75
N LEU A 33 -12.61 16.73 16.44
CA LEU A 33 -13.30 17.72 15.62
C LEU A 33 -14.81 17.61 15.91
N PRO A 34 -15.50 18.73 16.14
CA PRO A 34 -16.88 18.73 16.58
C PRO A 34 -17.73 17.84 15.67
N SER A 35 -18.43 16.88 16.28
CA SER A 35 -19.17 15.86 15.54
C SER A 35 -20.38 16.49 14.85
N ASN A 36 -20.24 16.82 13.58
CA ASN A 36 -21.33 17.36 12.76
C ASN A 36 -22.18 16.22 12.17
N ARG A 37 -23.45 16.50 11.85
CA ARG A 37 -24.37 15.52 11.24
C ARG A 37 -23.77 14.82 10.01
N VAL A 38 -23.03 15.58 9.19
CA VAL A 38 -22.35 15.07 7.98
C VAL A 38 -21.30 14.03 8.32
N THR A 39 -20.45 14.26 9.34
CA THR A 39 -19.40 13.31 9.74
C THR A 39 -19.99 11.99 10.24
N ARG A 40 -21.11 12.03 10.96
CA ARG A 40 -21.83 10.83 11.42
C ARG A 40 -22.47 10.08 10.26
N PHE A 41 -23.06 10.80 9.31
CA PHE A 41 -23.63 10.21 8.11
C PHE A 41 -22.54 9.48 7.29
N LEU A 42 -21.39 10.11 7.07
CA LEU A 42 -20.27 9.50 6.35
C LEU A 42 -19.74 8.24 7.03
N ASP A 43 -19.65 8.24 8.37
CA ASP A 43 -19.24 7.03 9.09
C ASP A 43 -20.28 5.91 8.97
N HIS A 44 -21.57 6.22 9.02
CA HIS A 44 -22.63 5.23 8.88
C HIS A 44 -22.72 4.67 7.44
N ALA A 45 -22.59 5.53 6.44
CA ALA A 45 -22.67 5.19 5.02
C ALA A 45 -21.36 4.66 4.43
N ARG A 46 -20.30 4.48 5.23
CA ARG A 46 -18.94 4.17 4.75
C ARG A 46 -18.87 2.97 3.79
N TRP A 47 -19.53 1.87 4.14
CA TRP A 47 -19.48 0.66 3.33
C TRP A 47 -20.29 0.82 2.04
N TYR A 48 -21.37 1.59 2.06
CA TYR A 48 -22.12 1.93 0.86
C TYR A 48 -21.27 2.78 -0.09
N LEU A 49 -20.61 3.82 0.42
CA LEU A 49 -19.75 4.70 -0.38
C LEU A 49 -18.55 3.94 -0.99
N ILE A 50 -17.87 3.11 -0.20
CA ILE A 50 -16.76 2.29 -0.68
C ILE A 50 -17.25 1.25 -1.70
N SER A 51 -18.39 0.61 -1.43
CA SER A 51 -18.98 -0.37 -2.38
C SER A 51 -19.41 0.29 -3.67
N MET A 52 -19.95 1.51 -3.63
CA MET A 52 -20.33 2.27 -4.82
C MET A 52 -19.12 2.53 -5.73
N VAL A 53 -17.98 2.90 -5.15
CA VAL A 53 -16.72 3.05 -5.91
C VAL A 53 -16.24 1.72 -6.48
N ALA A 54 -16.32 0.64 -5.70
CA ALA A 54 -15.94 -0.69 -6.18
C ALA A 54 -16.83 -1.16 -7.35
N VAL A 55 -18.15 -0.96 -7.25
CA VAL A 55 -19.11 -1.24 -8.33
C VAL A 55 -18.80 -0.40 -9.55
N PHE A 56 -18.46 0.88 -9.36
CA PHE A 56 -18.05 1.76 -10.47
C PHE A 56 -16.83 1.20 -11.21
N PHE A 57 -15.83 0.64 -10.53
CA PHE A 57 -14.69 0.01 -11.19
C PHE A 57 -15.07 -1.23 -12.00
N VAL A 58 -15.98 -2.04 -11.49
CA VAL A 58 -16.52 -3.19 -12.24
C VAL A 58 -17.27 -2.72 -13.48
N LEU A 59 -18.04 -1.63 -13.40
CA LEU A 59 -18.76 -1.07 -14.55
C LEU A 59 -17.82 -0.43 -15.58
N CYS A 60 -16.68 0.13 -15.15
CA CYS A 60 -15.66 0.66 -16.06
C CYS A 60 -14.84 -0.44 -16.74
N PHE A 61 -14.90 -1.68 -16.25
CA PHE A 61 -14.15 -2.79 -16.81
C PHE A 61 -14.74 -3.22 -18.17
N ASN A 62 -14.01 -2.94 -19.25
CA ASN A 62 -14.42 -3.30 -20.61
C ASN A 62 -13.84 -4.65 -21.09
N GLY A 63 -12.95 -5.27 -20.31
CA GLY A 63 -12.26 -6.51 -20.67
C GLY A 63 -11.30 -6.38 -21.87
N GLN A 64 -11.08 -5.18 -22.40
CA GLN A 64 -10.20 -4.93 -23.54
C GLN A 64 -8.84 -4.46 -23.04
N TRP A 65 -7.79 -5.19 -23.42
CA TRP A 65 -6.43 -4.76 -23.13
C TRP A 65 -6.05 -3.60 -24.04
N LYS A 66 -5.73 -2.45 -23.44
CA LYS A 66 -5.11 -1.33 -24.13
C LYS A 66 -3.63 -1.60 -24.34
N ILE A 67 -3.24 -1.86 -25.59
CA ILE A 67 -1.85 -2.14 -25.95
C ILE A 67 -1.04 -0.83 -25.87
N GLY A 68 -0.32 -0.67 -24.76
CA GLY A 68 0.75 0.32 -24.60
C GLY A 68 2.12 -0.31 -24.82
N ARG A 69 3.12 0.50 -25.19
CA ARG A 69 4.51 0.06 -25.41
C ARG A 69 5.04 -0.78 -24.24
N ASP A 70 4.89 -0.28 -23.02
CA ASP A 70 5.44 -0.94 -21.84
C ASP A 70 4.64 -2.20 -21.48
N SER A 71 3.31 -2.17 -21.63
CA SER A 71 2.46 -3.34 -21.40
C SER A 71 2.77 -4.50 -22.37
N ALA A 72 3.09 -4.20 -23.62
CA ALA A 72 3.47 -5.19 -24.61
C ALA A 72 4.82 -5.85 -24.25
N LEU A 73 5.78 -5.07 -23.74
CA LEU A 73 7.06 -5.58 -23.24
C LEU A 73 6.85 -6.50 -22.02
N TYR A 74 6.03 -6.08 -21.06
CA TYR A 74 5.71 -6.90 -19.87
C TYR A 74 5.04 -8.22 -20.25
N ARG A 75 4.05 -8.18 -21.15
CA ARG A 75 3.35 -9.39 -21.61
C ARG A 75 4.26 -10.31 -22.41
N GLY A 76 5.13 -9.74 -23.24
CA GLY A 76 6.10 -10.51 -24.00
C GLY A 76 7.10 -11.26 -23.12
N LEU A 77 7.72 -10.56 -22.17
CA LEU A 77 8.61 -11.16 -21.19
C LEU A 77 7.90 -12.24 -20.36
N ALA A 78 6.69 -11.94 -19.89
CA ALA A 78 5.87 -12.88 -19.14
C ALA A 78 5.58 -14.17 -19.92
N HIS A 79 5.22 -14.04 -21.21
CA HIS A 79 4.97 -15.18 -22.08
C HIS A 79 6.24 -16.04 -22.25
N ASN A 80 7.39 -15.43 -22.51
CA ASN A 80 8.65 -16.16 -22.68
C ASN A 80 9.07 -16.90 -21.40
N VAL A 81 8.86 -16.28 -20.23
CA VAL A 81 9.06 -16.96 -18.95
C VAL A 81 8.08 -18.12 -18.77
N ALA A 82 6.79 -17.92 -19.08
CA ALA A 82 5.75 -18.93 -18.91
C ALA A 82 6.01 -20.20 -19.74
N ILE A 83 6.54 -20.06 -20.96
CA ILE A 83 6.90 -21.18 -21.85
C ILE A 83 8.33 -21.71 -21.64
N GLY A 84 9.07 -21.21 -20.65
CA GLY A 84 10.41 -21.70 -20.31
C GLY A 84 11.54 -21.22 -21.22
N LYS A 85 11.33 -20.17 -22.03
CA LYS A 85 12.41 -19.52 -22.82
C LYS A 85 13.28 -18.58 -21.99
N GLY A 86 12.91 -18.35 -20.72
CA GLY A 86 13.62 -17.46 -19.82
C GLY A 86 13.22 -16.00 -19.98
N TYR A 87 13.97 -15.11 -19.33
CA TYR A 87 13.68 -13.67 -19.27
C TYR A 87 14.32 -12.91 -20.46
N VAL A 88 13.93 -13.30 -21.67
CA VAL A 88 14.47 -12.75 -22.92
C VAL A 88 13.33 -12.11 -23.72
N TRP A 89 13.54 -10.91 -24.28
CA TRP A 89 12.60 -10.26 -25.19
C TRP A 89 13.31 -9.19 -26.03
N GLY A 90 13.74 -9.56 -27.23
CA GLY A 90 14.71 -8.75 -27.98
C GLY A 90 16.02 -8.54 -27.21
N ASP A 91 16.85 -7.61 -27.68
CA ASP A 91 18.20 -7.42 -27.14
C ASP A 91 18.26 -6.58 -25.85
N LEU A 92 17.22 -5.77 -25.58
CA LEU A 92 17.25 -4.74 -24.52
C LEU A 92 16.32 -5.00 -23.33
N ALA A 93 15.25 -5.78 -23.49
CA ALA A 93 14.19 -5.82 -22.48
C ALA A 93 14.62 -6.55 -21.20
N GLY A 94 15.50 -7.55 -21.32
CA GLY A 94 15.93 -8.37 -20.17
C GLY A 94 16.72 -7.58 -19.12
N GLY A 95 17.45 -6.54 -19.53
CA GLY A 95 18.25 -5.72 -18.61
C GLY A 95 17.54 -4.47 -18.08
N LEU A 96 16.51 -3.98 -18.77
CA LEU A 96 15.85 -2.72 -18.43
C LEU A 96 14.63 -2.90 -17.51
N ILE A 97 13.96 -4.06 -17.61
CA ILE A 97 12.68 -4.28 -16.94
C ILE A 97 12.86 -5.15 -15.69
N TYR A 98 12.40 -4.64 -14.55
CA TYR A 98 12.38 -5.38 -13.30
C TYR A 98 11.53 -6.66 -13.40
N PRO A 99 12.02 -7.81 -12.89
CA PRO A 99 11.38 -9.10 -13.12
C PRO A 99 10.07 -9.29 -12.35
N GLY A 100 9.81 -8.53 -11.28
CA GLY A 100 8.67 -8.78 -10.39
C GLY A 100 7.32 -8.83 -11.11
N TYR A 101 7.04 -7.85 -11.99
CA TYR A 101 5.75 -7.79 -12.68
C TYR A 101 5.60 -8.81 -13.82
N PRO A 102 6.60 -8.99 -14.72
CA PRO A 102 6.49 -10.05 -15.72
C PRO A 102 6.45 -11.46 -15.11
N LEU A 103 7.11 -11.71 -13.97
CA LEU A 103 6.99 -12.99 -13.24
C LEU A 103 5.56 -13.20 -12.70
N LEU A 104 4.92 -12.16 -12.16
CA LEU A 104 3.52 -12.22 -11.75
C LEU A 104 2.62 -12.58 -12.94
N LEU A 105 2.79 -11.90 -14.08
CA LEU A 105 2.03 -12.17 -15.31
C LEU A 105 2.30 -13.57 -15.87
N ALA A 106 3.54 -14.06 -15.80
CA ALA A 106 3.90 -15.41 -16.23
C ALA A 106 3.22 -16.47 -15.37
N GLY A 107 3.14 -16.23 -14.05
CA GLY A 107 2.38 -17.07 -13.13
C GLY A 107 0.90 -17.13 -13.51
N ILE A 108 0.27 -15.98 -13.73
CA ILE A 108 -1.13 -15.89 -14.17
C ILE A 108 -1.34 -16.66 -15.49
N GLU A 109 -0.47 -16.47 -16.47
CA GLU A 109 -0.56 -17.18 -17.76
C GLU A 109 -0.40 -18.70 -17.59
N LYS A 110 0.44 -19.16 -16.67
CA LYS A 110 0.62 -20.58 -16.38
C LYS A 110 -0.62 -21.22 -15.75
N PHE A 111 -1.35 -20.48 -14.91
CA PHE A 111 -2.56 -20.98 -14.24
C PHE A 111 -3.82 -20.87 -15.10
N PHE A 112 -3.97 -19.79 -15.87
CA PHE A 112 -5.20 -19.49 -16.62
C PHE A 112 -5.06 -19.70 -18.13
N GLY A 113 -3.86 -20.03 -18.61
CA GLY A 113 -3.55 -20.16 -20.03
C GLY A 113 -3.25 -18.82 -20.71
N ARG A 114 -2.98 -18.89 -22.01
CA ARG A 114 -2.68 -17.72 -22.84
C ARG A 114 -3.95 -16.92 -23.10
N GLY A 115 -4.10 -15.79 -22.41
CA GLY A 115 -5.17 -14.84 -22.64
C GLY A 115 -4.92 -13.54 -21.90
N ASP A 116 -5.63 -12.48 -22.29
CA ASP A 116 -5.47 -11.15 -21.70
C ASP A 116 -6.50 -10.86 -20.59
N LEU A 117 -7.60 -11.61 -20.56
CA LEU A 117 -8.66 -11.40 -19.57
C LEU A 117 -8.18 -11.68 -18.14
N ALA A 118 -7.46 -12.79 -17.91
CA ALA A 118 -7.00 -13.16 -16.58
C ALA A 118 -6.09 -12.11 -15.92
N PRO A 119 -5.02 -11.60 -16.55
CA PRO A 119 -4.20 -10.56 -15.95
C PRO A 119 -4.96 -9.25 -15.75
N LEU A 120 -5.87 -8.88 -16.67
CA LEU A 120 -6.72 -7.71 -16.51
C LEU A 120 -7.66 -7.82 -15.29
N VAL A 121 -8.27 -8.99 -15.07
CA VAL A 121 -9.10 -9.25 -13.88
C VAL A 121 -8.26 -9.17 -12.62
N VAL A 122 -7.05 -9.73 -12.61
CA VAL A 122 -6.15 -9.63 -11.45
C VAL A 122 -5.79 -8.17 -11.15
N MET A 123 -5.46 -7.36 -12.16
CA MET A 123 -5.20 -5.92 -11.97
C MET A 123 -6.44 -5.18 -11.44
N ASN A 124 -7.62 -5.50 -11.97
CA ASN A 124 -8.88 -4.89 -11.52
C ASN A 124 -9.20 -5.26 -10.06
N LEU A 125 -8.94 -6.52 -9.64
CA LEU A 125 -9.11 -6.97 -8.26
C LEU A 125 -8.09 -6.34 -7.28
N MET A 126 -6.93 -5.89 -7.75
CA MET A 126 -5.98 -5.17 -6.91
C MET A 126 -6.46 -3.75 -6.57
N ALA A 127 -7.28 -3.12 -7.41
CA ALA A 127 -7.82 -1.78 -7.14
C ALA A 127 -8.65 -1.68 -5.85
N PRO A 128 -9.66 -2.55 -5.58
CA PRO A 128 -10.36 -2.53 -4.29
C PRO A 128 -9.46 -2.89 -3.11
N VAL A 129 -8.41 -3.70 -3.31
CA VAL A 129 -7.40 -3.97 -2.27
C VAL A 129 -6.63 -2.69 -1.90
N ILE A 130 -6.24 -1.88 -2.89
CA ILE A 130 -5.61 -0.57 -2.68
C ILE A 130 -6.55 0.35 -1.89
N LEU A 131 -7.84 0.41 -2.24
CA LEU A 131 -8.82 1.23 -1.51
C LEU A 131 -8.98 0.77 -0.06
N LEU A 132 -9.04 -0.55 0.16
CA LEU A 132 -9.14 -1.12 1.51
C LEU A 132 -7.89 -0.82 2.34
N LEU A 133 -6.69 -0.98 1.76
CA LEU A 133 -5.43 -0.68 2.45
C LEU A 133 -5.30 0.81 2.74
N SER A 134 -5.68 1.68 1.79
CA SER A 134 -5.70 3.14 1.99
C SER A 134 -6.64 3.52 3.14
N TYR A 135 -7.86 2.97 3.15
CA TYR A 135 -8.81 3.18 4.24
C TYR A 135 -8.21 2.74 5.59
N LYS A 136 -7.65 1.52 5.64
CA LYS A 136 -7.07 0.96 6.86
C LYS A 136 -5.89 1.78 7.37
N LEU A 137 -5.01 2.24 6.48
CA LEU A 137 -3.83 3.03 6.82
C LEU A 137 -4.23 4.39 7.39
N ILE A 138 -5.12 5.13 6.71
CA ILE A 138 -5.59 6.45 7.19
C ILE A 138 -6.33 6.31 8.53
N ARG A 139 -7.13 5.25 8.70
CA ARG A 139 -7.86 5.00 9.96
C ARG A 139 -6.93 4.76 11.16
N LEU A 140 -5.65 4.44 10.97
CA LEU A 140 -4.71 4.30 12.09
C LEU A 140 -4.43 5.64 12.79
N HIS A 141 -4.52 6.76 12.06
CA HIS A 141 -4.15 8.09 12.58
C HIS A 141 -5.30 9.09 12.60
N TYR A 142 -6.36 8.83 11.83
CA TYR A 142 -7.42 9.80 11.58
C TYR A 142 -8.81 9.23 11.87
N PRO A 143 -9.80 10.11 12.14
CA PRO A 143 -11.18 9.68 12.32
C PRO A 143 -11.73 8.99 11.06
N ARG A 144 -12.70 8.08 11.27
CA ARG A 144 -13.23 7.20 10.21
C ARG A 144 -13.79 7.96 9.02
N TRP A 145 -14.51 9.06 9.26
CA TRP A 145 -15.11 9.86 8.18
C TRP A 145 -14.04 10.40 7.22
N LEU A 146 -12.87 10.80 7.73
CA LEU A 146 -11.77 11.30 6.92
C LEU A 146 -11.16 10.16 6.10
N ALA A 147 -10.98 8.98 6.70
CA ALA A 147 -10.53 7.80 5.98
C ALA A 147 -11.48 7.42 4.82
N VAL A 148 -12.80 7.54 5.02
CA VAL A 148 -13.79 7.33 3.95
C VAL A 148 -13.61 8.37 2.84
N CYS A 149 -13.54 9.66 3.18
CA CYS A 149 -13.36 10.73 2.20
C CYS A 149 -12.11 10.52 1.35
N VAL A 150 -10.95 10.26 1.98
CA VAL A 150 -9.70 10.01 1.28
C VAL A 150 -9.82 8.78 0.37
N THR A 151 -10.41 7.70 0.86
CA THR A 151 -10.58 6.47 0.05
C THR A 151 -11.48 6.70 -1.15
N VAL A 152 -12.60 7.42 -0.99
CA VAL A 152 -13.51 7.76 -2.08
C VAL A 152 -12.83 8.70 -3.08
N LEU A 153 -12.06 9.68 -2.62
CA LEU A 153 -11.31 10.60 -3.49
C LEU A 153 -10.22 9.88 -4.30
N VAL A 154 -9.48 8.95 -3.67
CA VAL A 154 -8.52 8.08 -4.38
C VAL A 154 -9.25 7.24 -5.41
N GLY A 155 -10.40 6.67 -5.05
CA GLY A 155 -11.19 5.84 -5.96
C GLY A 155 -11.81 6.62 -7.13
N ALA A 156 -12.26 7.84 -6.88
CA ALA A 156 -12.82 8.73 -7.91
C ALA A 156 -11.74 9.42 -8.77
N ASN A 157 -10.46 9.25 -8.44
CA ASN A 157 -9.38 9.84 -9.22
C ASN A 157 -9.32 9.20 -10.62
N GLY A 158 -9.51 10.01 -11.67
CA GLY A 158 -9.55 9.53 -13.05
C GLY A 158 -8.26 8.84 -13.50
N ARG A 159 -7.08 9.22 -12.97
CA ARG A 159 -5.81 8.54 -13.28
C ARG A 159 -5.76 7.15 -12.65
N PHE A 160 -6.24 7.01 -11.41
CA PHE A 160 -6.36 5.69 -10.77
C PHE A 160 -7.39 4.81 -11.49
N VAL A 161 -8.50 5.39 -11.96
CA VAL A 161 -9.49 4.69 -12.79
C VAL A 161 -8.87 4.18 -14.11
N ALA A 162 -8.05 5.00 -14.77
CA ALA A 162 -7.34 4.57 -15.98
C ALA A 162 -6.30 3.47 -15.68
N LEU A 163 -5.46 3.66 -14.66
CA LEU A 163 -4.34 2.77 -14.35
C LEU A 163 -4.78 1.36 -13.97
N HIS A 164 -5.92 1.17 -13.28
CA HIS A 164 -6.37 -0.18 -12.94
C HIS A 164 -6.96 -0.97 -14.11
N ASN A 165 -7.22 -0.32 -15.25
CA ASN A 165 -7.62 -0.97 -16.50
C ASN A 165 -6.43 -1.22 -17.45
N ASP A 166 -5.25 -0.67 -17.13
CA ASP A 166 -4.02 -0.86 -17.90
C ASP A 166 -3.12 -1.92 -17.25
N LEU A 167 -2.41 -2.70 -18.07
CA LEU A 167 -1.42 -3.68 -17.59
C LEU A 167 -0.08 -2.99 -17.29
N MET A 168 -0.04 -2.25 -16.18
CA MET A 168 1.15 -1.54 -15.70
C MET A 168 1.62 -2.01 -14.32
N THR A 169 2.88 -1.75 -14.02
CA THR A 169 3.54 -2.06 -12.74
C THR A 169 3.00 -1.25 -11.56
N ASP A 170 2.35 -0.12 -11.83
CA ASP A 170 1.95 0.86 -10.82
C ASP A 170 0.96 0.29 -9.80
N ILE A 171 -0.02 -0.49 -10.26
CA ILE A 171 -1.07 -1.05 -9.40
C ILE A 171 -0.51 -2.13 -8.46
N PRO A 172 0.21 -3.18 -8.94
CA PRO A 172 0.86 -4.14 -8.04
C PRO A 172 1.86 -3.49 -7.11
N PHE A 173 2.65 -2.52 -7.60
CA PHE A 173 3.60 -1.79 -6.78
C PHE A 173 2.89 -1.03 -5.66
N MET A 174 1.79 -0.34 -5.96
CA MET A 174 1.01 0.41 -4.97
C MET A 174 0.37 -0.51 -3.93
N VAL A 175 -0.09 -1.72 -4.30
CA VAL A 175 -0.53 -2.73 -3.32
C VAL A 175 0.61 -3.09 -2.37
N GLY A 176 1.79 -3.43 -2.91
CA GLY A 176 2.95 -3.80 -2.10
C GLY A 176 3.39 -2.67 -1.17
N LEU A 177 3.45 -1.43 -1.68
CA LEU A 177 3.81 -0.24 -0.91
C LEU A 177 2.83 0.02 0.23
N LEU A 178 1.52 0.03 -0.05
CA LEU A 178 0.51 0.26 0.99
C LEU A 178 0.47 -0.87 2.02
N MET A 179 0.69 -2.11 1.59
CA MET A 179 0.75 -3.26 2.50
C MET A 179 1.97 -3.16 3.43
N ALA A 180 3.14 -2.77 2.90
CA ALA A 180 4.35 -2.57 3.69
C ALA A 180 4.19 -1.42 4.70
N LEU A 181 3.64 -0.28 4.26
CA LEU A 181 3.35 0.87 5.14
C LEU A 181 2.36 0.50 6.24
N TYR A 182 1.29 -0.22 5.90
CA TYR A 182 0.31 -0.68 6.87
C TYR A 182 0.92 -1.66 7.87
N GLY A 183 1.73 -2.62 7.41
CA GLY A 183 2.43 -3.57 8.27
C GLY A 183 3.40 -2.89 9.22
N TRP A 184 4.19 -1.94 8.72
CA TRP A 184 5.12 -1.14 9.51
C TRP A 184 4.40 -0.38 10.62
N GLU A 185 3.33 0.34 10.31
CA GLU A 185 2.61 1.12 11.31
C GLU A 185 1.96 0.23 12.38
N ARG A 186 1.45 -0.94 11.97
CA ARG A 186 0.91 -1.93 12.92
C ARG A 186 1.98 -2.47 13.87
N LEU A 187 3.20 -2.72 13.38
CA LEU A 187 4.33 -3.13 14.21
C LEU A 187 4.74 -2.02 15.16
N ARG A 188 4.83 -0.78 14.68
CA ARG A 188 5.16 0.39 15.50
C ARG A 188 4.19 0.58 16.66
N ILE A 189 2.88 0.52 16.39
CA ILE A 189 1.85 0.61 17.43
C ILE A 189 1.97 -0.54 18.44
N GLY A 190 2.25 -1.76 17.96
CA GLY A 190 2.43 -2.94 18.82
C GLY A 190 3.63 -2.82 19.76
N VAL A 191 4.78 -2.34 19.25
CA VAL A 191 5.99 -2.12 20.06
C VAL A 191 5.78 -1.00 21.07
N GLY A 192 5.14 0.11 20.67
CA GLY A 192 4.83 1.22 21.58
C GLY A 192 3.93 0.80 22.75
N ALA A 193 3.01 -0.14 22.53
CA ALA A 193 2.15 -0.68 23.59
C ALA A 193 2.89 -1.62 24.56
N ALA A 194 3.96 -2.29 24.13
CA ALA A 194 4.74 -3.20 24.98
C ALA A 194 5.84 -2.48 25.79
N GLY A 195 6.30 -1.33 25.31
CA GLY A 195 7.44 -0.58 25.87
C GLY A 195 7.13 0.35 27.04
N THR A 196 5.96 0.25 27.68
CA THR A 196 5.66 0.96 28.93
C THR A 196 5.74 -0.01 30.12
N PRO A 197 6.94 -0.28 30.68
CA PRO A 197 7.01 -0.80 32.03
C PRO A 197 6.43 0.25 32.96
N VAL A 198 5.35 -0.11 33.66
CA VAL A 198 4.79 0.64 34.79
C VAL A 198 5.77 0.47 35.95
N ASP A 199 6.93 1.11 35.86
CA ASP A 199 7.75 1.38 37.02
C ASP A 199 7.24 2.70 37.62
N ASP A 200 6.01 2.66 38.17
CA ASP A 200 5.67 3.62 39.22
C ASP A 200 6.59 3.28 40.39
N PRO A 201 7.56 4.14 40.76
CA PRO A 201 8.29 3.93 41.99
C PRO A 201 7.24 3.85 43.12
N PRO A 202 7.33 2.85 44.02
CA PRO A 202 6.36 2.71 45.10
C PRO A 202 6.25 4.05 45.82
N SER A 203 5.06 4.64 45.75
CA SER A 203 4.69 5.85 46.47
C SER A 203 5.21 5.73 47.90
N ALA A 204 6.28 6.45 48.20
CA ALA A 204 6.82 6.53 49.54
C ALA A 204 5.70 7.09 50.42
N ALA A 205 5.12 6.21 51.23
CA ALA A 205 4.08 6.55 52.18
C ALA A 205 4.52 7.79 52.97
N LYS A 206 3.74 8.86 52.89
CA LYS A 206 3.93 10.02 53.77
C LYS A 206 3.79 9.54 55.22
N PRO A 207 4.80 9.73 56.08
CA PRO A 207 4.63 9.52 57.51
C PRO A 207 3.62 10.53 58.06
N LEU A 208 2.73 10.04 58.94
CA LEU A 208 1.71 10.80 59.67
C LEU A 208 2.33 11.75 60.70
#